data_AF-A0A3L6S2C5-F1
#
_entry.id   AF-A0A3L6S2C5-F1
#
_cell.length_a   1.000
_cell.length_b   1.000
_cell.length_c   1.000
_cell.angle_alpha   90.00
_cell.angle_beta   90.00
_cell.angle_gamma   90.00
#
_symmetry.space_group_name_H-M   'P 1'
#
loop_
_entity.id
_entity.type
_entity.pdbx_description
1 polymer ?
#
loop_
_entity_poly.entity_id
_entity_poly.type
_entity_poly.pdbx_seq_one_letter_code
_entity_poly.pdbx_strand_id
1 'polypeptide(L)'
;MGKAKSKGPKFAVMKKMITKKTVNKYKQDVLNPNKKDAEKEKLGRNVPQVSSALFFSYNTALGPPYRVIVDTNFINFSIQNKLDLEKGMMDCLYAKCTPCITDCVMAELEKLGQKYRVALRIAKDPRFQRLACTHKGTYADDCIVERVTQHKCYIVATCDRDLKRRIRKVPGVPIMYITRHRYSIERLPEATVGGGLDLLCHHRYHWKSNEISMAHLQEVELTGLTGTDCEVWFMKTVLASAKGLFKVAISFNPYCWQHQGKMDAFERMLLDEGMWTSHRDTHMLTCLR
;
A
#
# COMPACT_ATOMS: atom_id res chain seq x y z
N MET A 1 63.91 13.62 20.00
CA MET A 1 63.64 15.03 20.31
C MET A 1 62.14 15.29 20.24
N GLY A 2 61.46 15.50 21.37
CA GLY A 2 60.02 15.74 21.42
C GLY A 2 59.68 17.21 21.19
N LYS A 3 58.83 17.51 20.19
CA LYS A 3 58.39 18.88 19.87
C LYS A 3 57.65 19.51 21.07
N ALA A 4 58.04 20.73 21.45
CA ALA A 4 57.39 21.51 22.49
C ALA A 4 55.91 21.76 22.14
N LYS A 5 55.01 21.49 23.08
CA LYS A 5 53.56 21.74 22.93
C LYS A 5 53.33 23.24 22.77
N SER A 6 52.90 23.69 21.58
CA SER A 6 52.74 25.09 21.18
C SER A 6 51.56 25.86 21.82
N LYS A 7 51.07 25.44 22.99
CA LYS A 7 49.95 26.11 23.65
C LYS A 7 50.31 26.43 25.10
N GLY A 8 50.82 27.63 25.32
CA GLY A 8 51.03 28.20 26.65
C GLY A 8 49.71 28.37 27.41
N PRO A 9 49.77 28.55 28.74
CA PRO A 9 48.59 28.75 29.57
C PRO A 9 47.85 30.01 29.12
N LYS A 10 46.53 29.90 28.93
CA LYS A 10 45.68 31.04 28.60
C LYS A 10 45.58 31.94 29.84
N PHE A 11 45.88 33.22 29.71
CA PHE A 11 45.71 34.19 30.77
C PHE A 11 44.21 34.45 31.03
N ALA A 12 43.82 34.62 32.30
CA ALA A 12 42.44 34.91 32.74
C ALA A 12 41.37 33.89 32.32
N VAL A 13 41.65 32.59 32.45
CA VAL A 13 40.64 31.54 32.25
C VAL A 13 39.64 31.56 33.40
N MET A 14 38.45 32.12 33.14
CA MET A 14 37.33 32.09 34.08
C MET A 14 36.49 30.82 33.91
N LYS A 15 35.85 30.35 34.99
CA LYS A 15 34.82 29.32 34.90
C LYS A 15 33.69 29.82 34.00
N LYS A 16 33.22 28.98 33.08
CA LYS A 16 32.10 29.30 32.19
C LYS A 16 30.84 29.53 33.05
N MET A 17 30.44 30.78 33.20
CA MET A 17 29.17 31.15 33.82
C MET A 17 28.06 31.21 32.78
N ILE A 18 26.85 30.91 33.21
CA ILE A 18 25.66 31.02 32.37
C ILE A 18 25.47 32.51 32.04
N THR A 19 25.52 32.84 30.75
CA THR A 19 25.40 34.22 30.27
C THR A 19 23.94 34.60 30.07
N LYS A 20 23.62 35.89 30.18
CA LYS A 20 22.26 36.42 29.91
C LYS A 20 21.77 36.04 28.50
N LYS A 21 22.67 35.89 27.51
CA LYS A 21 22.36 35.41 26.16
C LYS A 21 21.87 33.96 26.14
N THR A 22 22.50 33.06 26.89
CA THR A 22 22.05 31.65 26.99
C THR A 22 20.70 31.52 27.69
N VAL A 23 20.43 32.34 28.71
CA VAL A 23 19.12 32.37 29.39
C VAL A 23 18.02 32.93 28.48
N ASN A 24 18.31 34.00 27.74
CA ASN A 24 17.35 34.57 26.81
C ASN A 24 17.06 33.65 25.62
N LYS A 25 18.06 32.91 25.12
CA LYS A 25 17.86 31.91 24.06
C LYS A 25 16.95 30.77 24.52
N TYR A 26 17.22 30.23 25.71
CA TYR A 26 16.35 29.22 26.34
C TYR A 26 14.93 29.75 26.58
N LYS A 27 14.78 30.98 27.08
CA LYS A 27 13.47 31.63 27.25
C LYS A 27 12.76 31.81 25.90
N GLN A 28 13.45 32.22 24.84
CA GLN A 28 12.85 32.36 23.50
C GLN A 28 12.42 31.01 22.91
N ASP A 29 13.21 29.96 23.10
CA ASP A 29 12.93 28.61 22.60
C ASP A 29 11.75 27.96 23.35
N VAL A 30 11.54 28.29 24.63
CA VAL A 30 10.43 27.77 25.47
C VAL A 30 9.16 28.62 25.36
N LEU A 31 9.27 29.95 25.23
CA LEU A 31 8.13 30.87 25.16
C LEU A 31 7.53 31.01 23.75
N ASN A 32 8.27 30.67 22.69
CA ASN A 32 7.77 30.72 21.31
C ASN A 32 7.93 29.37 20.59
N PRO A 33 7.14 28.34 20.96
CA PRO A 33 7.08 27.10 20.18
C PRO A 33 6.65 27.36 18.72
N ASN A 34 5.81 28.37 18.47
CA ASN A 34 5.21 28.67 17.16
C ASN A 34 6.16 29.38 16.18
N LYS A 35 7.37 29.83 16.58
CA LYS A 35 8.32 30.44 15.63
C LYS A 35 8.81 29.45 14.58
N LYS A 36 8.93 28.17 14.94
CA LYS A 36 9.26 27.09 13.99
C LYS A 36 8.15 26.85 12.98
N ASP A 37 6.89 27.03 13.39
CA ASP A 37 5.73 26.86 12.51
C ASP A 37 5.57 28.06 11.57
N ALA A 38 5.87 29.28 12.03
CA ALA A 38 5.93 30.47 11.19
C ALA A 38 7.10 30.45 10.16
N GLU A 39 8.21 29.78 10.48
CA GLU A 39 9.28 29.51 9.51
C GLU A 39 8.87 28.44 8.48
N LYS A 40 8.09 27.43 8.91
CA LYS A 40 7.52 26.43 7.98
C LYS A 40 6.48 27.03 7.03
N GLU A 41 5.69 28.01 7.46
CA GLU A 41 4.75 28.72 6.58
C GLU A 41 5.45 29.58 5.51
N LYS A 42 6.70 30.01 5.76
CA LYS A 42 7.52 30.73 4.77
C LYS A 42 8.18 29.81 3.74
N LEU A 43 8.17 28.49 3.96
CA LEU A 43 8.62 27.53 2.94
C LEU A 43 7.48 27.38 1.93
N GLY A 44 7.78 27.63 0.65
CA GLY A 44 6.80 27.51 -0.43
C GLY A 44 6.08 26.16 -0.41
N ARG A 45 4.79 26.18 -0.73
CA ARG A 45 3.92 24.99 -0.72
C ARG A 45 4.46 23.92 -1.68
N ASN A 46 5.20 22.95 -1.17
CA ASN A 46 5.67 21.81 -1.95
C ASN A 46 4.54 20.78 -2.02
N VAL A 47 3.70 20.87 -3.05
CA VAL A 47 2.75 19.80 -3.37
C VAL A 47 3.52 18.74 -4.17
N PRO A 48 3.72 17.53 -3.65
CA PRO A 48 4.41 16.49 -4.38
C PRO A 48 3.62 16.15 -5.65
N GLN A 49 4.28 16.27 -6.80
CA GLN A 49 3.69 15.89 -8.07
C GLN A 49 3.51 14.37 -8.12
N VAL A 50 2.36 13.91 -8.65
CA VAL A 50 2.10 12.48 -8.84
C VAL A 50 3.01 11.97 -9.96
N SER A 51 3.71 10.88 -9.70
CA SER A 51 4.62 10.24 -10.68
C SER A 51 3.90 9.92 -11.99
N SER A 52 4.52 10.25 -13.11
CA SER A 52 4.04 9.96 -14.47
C SER A 52 3.92 8.47 -14.80
N ALA A 53 4.60 7.62 -14.04
CA ALA A 53 4.51 6.16 -14.17
C ALA A 53 3.16 5.59 -13.73
N LEU A 54 2.33 6.39 -13.04
CA LEU A 54 1.01 5.96 -12.61
C LEU A 54 -0.06 6.39 -13.62
N PHE A 55 -0.70 5.42 -14.26
CA PHE A 55 -2.00 5.61 -14.88
C PHE A 55 -3.08 5.31 -13.84
N PHE A 56 -3.59 6.35 -13.18
CA PHE A 56 -4.41 6.26 -11.96
C PHE A 56 -3.68 5.52 -10.81
N SER A 57 -3.94 4.22 -10.68
CA SER A 57 -3.32 3.31 -9.70
C SER A 57 -2.45 2.24 -10.35
N TYR A 58 -2.47 2.13 -11.67
CA TYR A 58 -1.68 1.19 -12.45
C TYR A 58 -0.27 1.74 -12.64
N ASN A 59 0.74 0.92 -12.38
CA ASN A 59 2.13 1.30 -12.56
C ASN A 59 2.68 0.68 -13.83
N THR A 60 2.78 1.47 -14.90
CA THR A 60 3.28 1.02 -16.20
C THR A 60 4.80 0.86 -16.22
N ALA A 61 5.51 1.35 -15.21
CA ALA A 61 6.97 1.30 -15.14
C ALA A 61 7.52 -0.01 -14.53
N LEU A 62 6.65 -0.93 -14.08
CA LEU A 62 7.05 -2.23 -13.57
C LEU A 62 7.21 -3.21 -14.73
N GLY A 63 8.41 -3.26 -15.31
CA GLY A 63 8.79 -4.25 -16.32
C GLY A 63 9.86 -5.22 -15.81
N PRO A 64 9.97 -6.43 -16.40
CA PRO A 64 11.12 -7.31 -16.17
C PRO A 64 12.43 -6.62 -16.59
N PRO A 65 13.53 -6.72 -15.80
CA PRO A 65 13.68 -7.48 -14.56
C PRO A 65 13.08 -6.78 -13.34
N TYR A 66 12.28 -7.53 -12.57
CA TYR A 66 11.66 -6.99 -11.35
C TYR A 66 12.67 -6.81 -10.23
N ARG A 67 12.60 -5.65 -9.56
CA ARG A 67 13.41 -5.35 -8.39
C ARG A 67 12.58 -5.51 -7.13
N VAL A 68 12.99 -6.43 -6.27
CA VAL A 68 12.22 -6.78 -5.06
C VAL A 68 13.01 -6.34 -3.83
N ILE A 69 12.51 -5.37 -3.08
CA ILE A 69 13.10 -4.98 -1.79
C ILE A 69 12.72 -6.03 -0.75
N VAL A 70 13.72 -6.62 -0.11
CA VAL A 70 13.55 -7.67 0.88
C VAL A 70 13.70 -7.12 2.29
N ASP A 71 12.74 -7.46 3.15
CA ASP A 71 12.71 -7.13 4.58
C ASP A 71 13.35 -8.25 5.43
N THR A 72 13.84 -7.91 6.64
CA THR A 72 14.50 -8.85 7.56
C THR A 72 13.60 -10.01 7.95
N ASN A 73 12.34 -9.70 8.30
CA ASN A 73 11.34 -10.69 8.68
C ASN A 73 11.01 -11.65 7.53
N PHE A 74 10.98 -11.16 6.29
CA PHE A 74 10.70 -11.98 5.13
C PHE A 74 11.78 -13.05 4.91
N ILE A 75 13.06 -12.70 5.11
CA ILE A 75 14.17 -13.65 5.03
C ILE A 75 14.02 -14.74 6.11
N ASN A 76 13.67 -14.33 7.33
CA ASN A 76 13.48 -15.26 8.44
C ASN A 76 12.36 -16.26 8.18
N PHE A 77 11.21 -15.78 7.69
CA PHE A 77 10.10 -16.66 7.31
C PHE A 77 10.43 -17.54 6.11
N SER A 78 11.25 -17.06 5.17
CA SER A 78 11.70 -17.87 4.02
C SER A 78 12.58 -19.04 4.48
N ILE A 79 13.50 -18.79 5.41
CA ILE A 79 14.36 -19.84 5.98
C ILE A 79 13.53 -20.86 6.77
N GLN A 80 12.56 -20.40 7.58
CA GLN A 80 11.68 -21.28 8.34
C GLN A 80 10.86 -22.22 7.43
N ASN A 81 10.37 -21.68 6.30
CA ASN A 81 9.60 -22.44 5.32
C ASN A 81 10.46 -23.21 4.31
N LYS A 82 11.80 -23.15 4.43
CA LYS A 82 12.78 -23.78 3.52
C LYS A 82 12.61 -23.34 2.06
N LEU A 83 12.28 -22.07 1.85
CA LEU A 83 12.12 -21.47 0.53
C LEU A 83 13.42 -20.80 0.09
N ASP A 84 13.80 -21.07 -1.16
CA ASP A 84 14.88 -20.35 -1.84
C ASP A 84 14.31 -19.03 -2.35
N LEU A 85 14.90 -17.91 -1.91
CA LEU A 85 14.40 -16.56 -2.19
C LEU A 85 14.34 -16.28 -3.69
N GLU A 86 15.39 -16.60 -4.44
CA GLU A 86 15.47 -16.29 -5.87
C GLU A 86 14.49 -17.15 -6.66
N LYS A 87 14.48 -18.46 -6.42
CA LYS A 87 13.57 -19.40 -7.09
C LYS A 87 12.11 -19.09 -6.77
N GLY A 88 11.80 -18.89 -5.49
CA GLY A 88 10.43 -18.56 -5.09
C GLY A 88 9.93 -17.26 -5.69
N MET A 89 10.81 -16.25 -5.87
CA MET A 89 10.45 -15.00 -6.54
C MET A 89 10.21 -15.19 -8.03
N MET A 90 11.05 -15.99 -8.70
CA MET A 90 10.86 -16.31 -10.12
C MET A 90 9.59 -17.12 -10.36
N ASP A 91 9.27 -18.09 -9.50
CA ASP A 91 8.06 -18.91 -9.59
C ASP A 91 6.78 -18.09 -9.36
N CYS A 92 6.86 -17.05 -8.53
CA CYS A 92 5.73 -16.16 -8.24
C CYS A 92 5.45 -15.16 -9.38
N LEU A 93 6.51 -14.58 -9.96
CA LEU A 93 6.41 -13.49 -10.93
C LEU A 93 6.57 -13.95 -12.39
N TYR A 94 6.92 -15.22 -12.62
CA TYR A 94 7.21 -15.82 -13.93
C TYR A 94 8.22 -15.02 -14.78
N ALA A 95 9.08 -14.26 -14.13
CA ALA A 95 10.03 -13.35 -14.78
C ALA A 95 11.33 -13.28 -13.97
N LYS A 96 12.37 -12.68 -14.58
CA LYS A 96 13.66 -12.48 -13.91
C LYS A 96 13.50 -11.47 -12.76
N CYS A 97 13.82 -11.92 -11.56
CA CYS A 97 13.75 -11.13 -10.34
C CYS A 97 15.15 -10.86 -9.78
N THR A 98 15.43 -9.61 -9.45
CA THR A 98 16.66 -9.21 -8.74
C THR A 98 16.28 -8.80 -7.32
N PRO A 99 16.62 -9.61 -6.31
CA PRO A 99 16.34 -9.25 -4.93
C PRO A 99 17.30 -8.14 -4.49
N CYS A 100 16.76 -7.15 -3.80
CA CYS A 100 17.45 -5.97 -3.34
C CYS A 100 17.38 -5.87 -1.82
N ILE A 101 18.51 -5.59 -1.18
CA ILE A 101 18.62 -5.42 0.27
C ILE A 101 19.13 -4.02 0.56
N THR A 102 18.48 -3.31 1.48
CA THR A 102 18.92 -1.98 1.91
C THR A 102 19.96 -2.11 3.03
N ASP A 103 20.85 -1.12 3.14
CA ASP A 103 21.88 -1.10 4.20
C ASP A 103 21.28 -1.18 5.60
N CYS A 104 20.06 -0.66 5.79
CA CYS A 104 19.41 -0.65 7.09
C CYS A 104 18.85 -2.02 7.48
N VAL A 105 18.27 -2.75 6.54
CA VAL A 105 17.90 -4.16 6.71
C VAL A 105 19.15 -5.00 7.02
N MET A 106 20.25 -4.72 6.34
CA MET A 106 21.53 -5.39 6.61
C MET A 106 22.04 -5.12 8.03
N ALA A 107 21.96 -3.86 8.48
CA ALA A 107 22.35 -3.46 9.83
C ALA A 107 21.43 -4.08 10.91
N GLU A 108 20.14 -4.24 10.63
CA GLU A 108 19.20 -4.93 11.52
C GLU A 108 19.54 -6.42 11.66
N LEU A 109 19.84 -7.10 10.55
CA LEU A 109 20.29 -8.51 10.59
C LEU A 109 21.57 -8.69 11.40
N GLU A 110 22.50 -7.74 11.33
CA GLU A 110 23.74 -7.76 12.12
C GLU A 110 23.46 -7.59 13.62
N LYS A 111 22.49 -6.73 14.00
CA LYS A 111 22.09 -6.52 15.39
C LYS A 111 21.39 -7.72 16.01
N LEU A 112 20.62 -8.48 15.23
CA LEU A 112 19.88 -9.65 15.71
C LEU A 112 20.79 -10.84 16.11
N GLY A 113 22.08 -10.78 15.75
CA GLY A 113 23.12 -11.63 16.32
C GLY A 113 23.16 -13.06 15.77
N GLN A 114 23.65 -14.00 16.60
CA GLN A 114 24.01 -15.36 16.16
C GLN A 114 22.83 -16.19 15.65
N LYS A 115 21.60 -15.96 16.16
CA LYS A 115 20.40 -16.69 15.74
C LYS A 115 20.09 -16.53 14.25
N TYR A 116 20.51 -15.42 13.65
CA TYR A 116 20.22 -15.06 12.26
C TYR A 116 21.47 -15.14 11.36
N ARG A 117 22.49 -15.90 11.77
CA ARG A 117 23.74 -16.07 10.99
C ARG A 117 23.49 -16.65 9.59
N VAL A 118 22.50 -17.53 9.45
CA VAL A 118 22.10 -18.10 8.15
C VAL A 118 21.48 -17.02 7.26
N ALA A 119 20.55 -16.22 7.80
CA ALA A 119 19.96 -15.09 7.09
C ALA A 119 21.01 -14.07 6.62
N LEU A 120 21.99 -13.79 7.48
CA LEU A 120 23.09 -12.88 7.15
C LEU A 120 24.02 -13.43 6.06
N ARG A 121 24.22 -14.75 5.98
CA ARG A 121 24.96 -15.36 4.85
C ARG A 121 24.20 -15.19 3.54
N ILE A 122 22.91 -15.51 3.54
CA ILE A 122 22.04 -15.38 2.37
C ILE A 122 21.99 -13.92 1.89
N ALA A 123 21.84 -12.97 2.81
CA ALA A 123 21.84 -11.54 2.50
C ALA A 123 23.18 -11.01 1.93
N LYS A 124 24.29 -11.72 2.15
CA LYS A 124 25.62 -11.38 1.62
C LYS A 124 25.90 -12.02 0.26
N ASP A 125 25.02 -12.87 -0.26
CA ASP A 125 25.23 -13.52 -1.54
C ASP A 125 25.25 -12.49 -2.68
N PRO A 126 26.11 -12.69 -3.71
CA PRO A 126 26.28 -11.74 -4.81
C PRO A 126 25.05 -11.61 -5.72
N ARG A 127 24.06 -12.51 -5.56
CA ARG A 127 22.78 -12.45 -6.28
C ARG A 127 21.89 -11.32 -5.77
N PHE A 128 22.12 -10.85 -4.55
CA PHE A 128 21.39 -9.73 -3.97
C PHE A 128 22.04 -8.40 -4.35
N GLN A 129 21.24 -7.50 -4.90
CA GLN A 129 21.68 -6.13 -5.13
C GLN A 129 21.61 -5.33 -3.83
N ARG A 130 22.74 -4.73 -3.41
CA ARG A 130 22.73 -3.82 -2.26
C ARG A 130 22.29 -2.42 -2.66
N LEU A 131 21.37 -1.87 -1.89
CA LEU A 131 20.85 -0.53 -2.06
C LEU A 131 21.36 0.38 -0.95
N ALA A 132 22.21 1.34 -1.33
CA ALA A 132 22.80 2.28 -0.40
C ALA A 132 21.75 3.21 0.21
N CYS A 133 21.78 3.40 1.52
CA CYS A 133 20.88 4.30 2.25
C CYS A 133 21.54 5.65 2.53
N THR A 134 20.81 6.75 2.32
CA THR A 134 21.31 8.13 2.52
C THR A 134 21.02 8.70 3.91
N HIS A 135 20.39 7.93 4.79
CA HIS A 135 19.93 8.38 6.10
C HIS A 135 20.79 7.80 7.23
N LYS A 136 20.91 8.57 8.33
CA LYS A 136 21.68 8.15 9.51
C LYS A 136 20.77 7.41 10.48
N GLY A 137 20.93 6.08 10.57
CA GLY A 137 20.38 5.27 11.66
C GLY A 137 18.86 5.37 11.84
N THR A 138 18.09 5.18 10.78
CA THR A 138 16.62 5.11 10.85
C THR A 138 16.15 3.66 10.93
N TYR A 139 14.88 3.49 11.27
CA TYR A 139 14.19 2.21 11.20
C TYR A 139 14.13 1.71 9.75
N ALA A 140 14.27 0.40 9.50
CA ALA A 140 14.22 -0.13 8.14
C ALA A 140 12.86 0.09 7.47
N ASP A 141 11.76 -0.03 8.19
CA ASP A 141 10.41 0.20 7.66
C ASP A 141 10.26 1.60 7.05
N ASP A 142 10.77 2.62 7.74
CA ASP A 142 10.70 4.01 7.30
C ASP A 142 11.53 4.22 6.03
N CYS A 143 12.72 3.60 5.97
CA CYS A 143 13.57 3.59 4.79
C CYS A 143 12.86 2.98 3.57
N ILE A 144 12.21 1.82 3.77
CA ILE A 144 11.51 1.11 2.69
C ILE A 144 10.34 1.97 2.19
N VAL A 145 9.52 2.50 3.10
CA VAL A 145 8.37 3.33 2.74
C VAL A 145 8.80 4.60 2.01
N GLU A 146 9.83 5.28 2.49
CA GLU A 146 10.36 6.49 1.83
C GLU A 146 10.89 6.18 0.43
N ARG A 147 11.72 5.13 0.29
CA ARG A 147 12.30 4.72 -0.99
C ARG A 147 11.25 4.36 -2.02
N VAL A 148 10.24 3.61 -1.61
CA VAL A 148 9.13 3.15 -2.46
C VAL A 148 8.20 4.30 -2.84
N THR A 149 8.05 5.29 -1.96
CA THR A 149 7.28 6.50 -2.24
C THR A 149 7.97 7.37 -3.29
N GLN A 150 9.29 7.52 -3.19
CA GLN A 150 10.11 8.26 -4.16
C GLN A 150 10.22 7.53 -5.51
N HIS A 151 10.48 6.23 -5.46
CA HIS A 151 10.69 5.38 -6.63
C HIS A 151 9.73 4.22 -6.62
N LYS A 152 8.71 4.30 -7.48
CA LYS A 152 7.66 3.28 -7.59
C LYS A 152 8.10 2.07 -8.43
N CYS A 153 9.39 1.86 -8.68
CA CYS A 153 9.91 0.77 -9.51
C CYS A 153 10.31 -0.49 -8.70
N TYR A 154 9.75 -0.64 -7.49
CA TYR A 154 10.08 -1.74 -6.59
C TYR A 154 8.83 -2.51 -6.18
N ILE A 155 9.01 -3.83 -6.04
CA ILE A 155 8.10 -4.72 -5.31
C ILE A 155 8.62 -4.85 -3.89
N VAL A 156 7.75 -4.85 -2.88
CA VAL A 156 8.19 -5.01 -1.48
C VAL A 156 7.85 -6.40 -0.97
N ALA A 157 8.86 -7.15 -0.54
CA ALA A 157 8.70 -8.44 0.10
C ALA A 157 8.70 -8.28 1.62
N THR A 158 7.52 -8.35 2.24
CA THR A 158 7.39 -8.27 3.70
C THR A 158 6.26 -9.16 4.22
N CYS A 159 6.46 -9.70 5.41
CA CYS A 159 5.43 -10.43 6.16
C CYS A 159 4.80 -9.58 7.27
N ASP A 160 5.33 -8.40 7.57
CA ASP A 160 4.86 -7.57 8.68
C ASP A 160 3.48 -6.93 8.36
N ARG A 161 2.60 -6.89 9.36
CA ARG A 161 1.23 -6.37 9.20
C ARG A 161 1.22 -4.85 9.12
N ASP A 162 2.04 -4.18 9.92
CA ASP A 162 2.05 -2.72 10.00
C ASP A 162 2.75 -2.11 8.77
N LEU A 163 3.88 -2.68 8.34
CA LEU A 163 4.54 -2.27 7.11
C LEU A 163 3.63 -2.46 5.88
N LYS A 164 2.91 -3.59 5.78
CA LYS A 164 1.90 -3.79 4.71
C LYS A 164 0.82 -2.72 4.74
N ARG A 165 0.29 -2.37 5.91
CA ARG A 165 -0.73 -1.32 6.04
C ARG A 165 -0.21 0.04 5.57
N ARG A 166 1.07 0.35 5.81
CA ARG A 166 1.72 1.58 5.35
C ARG A 166 1.90 1.58 3.83
N ILE A 167 2.42 0.49 3.26
CA ILE A 167 2.66 0.38 1.80
C ILE A 167 1.36 0.36 1.02
N ARG A 168 0.27 -0.23 1.54
CA ARG A 168 -1.05 -0.19 0.87
C ARG A 168 -1.60 1.21 0.65
N LYS A 169 -1.13 2.22 1.40
CA LYS A 169 -1.48 3.63 1.17
C LYS A 169 -0.77 4.23 -0.04
N VAL A 170 0.36 3.66 -0.44
CA VAL A 170 1.12 4.07 -1.62
C VAL A 170 0.55 3.34 -2.84
N PRO A 171 0.01 4.05 -3.84
CA PRO A 171 -0.52 3.42 -5.05
C PRO A 171 0.62 2.93 -5.98
N GLY A 172 0.36 1.83 -6.68
CA GLY A 172 1.26 1.28 -7.70
C GLY A 172 2.43 0.44 -7.18
N VAL A 173 2.42 0.04 -5.91
CA VAL A 173 3.47 -0.79 -5.29
C VAL A 173 2.90 -2.16 -4.95
N PRO A 174 3.39 -3.23 -5.61
CA PRO A 174 3.02 -4.60 -5.28
C PRO A 174 3.69 -5.07 -3.99
N ILE A 175 2.98 -5.91 -3.23
CA ILE A 175 3.47 -6.46 -1.96
C ILE A 175 3.56 -7.98 -2.09
N MET A 176 4.75 -8.53 -1.91
CA MET A 176 4.96 -9.98 -1.86
C MET A 176 5.02 -10.47 -0.40
N TYR A 177 4.36 -11.58 -0.13
CA TYR A 177 4.28 -12.20 1.19
C TYR A 177 4.29 -13.73 1.08
N ILE A 178 4.51 -14.41 2.21
CA ILE A 178 4.60 -15.88 2.27
C ILE A 178 3.28 -16.46 2.76
N THR A 179 2.74 -17.44 2.04
CA THR A 179 1.57 -18.24 2.45
C THR A 179 1.74 -19.70 2.04
N ARG A 180 1.45 -20.64 2.95
CA ARG A 180 1.40 -22.08 2.67
C ARG A 180 2.63 -22.58 1.88
N HIS A 181 3.84 -22.21 2.31
CA HIS A 181 5.11 -22.54 1.65
C HIS A 181 5.25 -22.04 0.20
N ARG A 182 4.55 -20.97 -0.18
CA ARG A 182 4.72 -20.30 -1.48
C ARG A 182 4.75 -18.79 -1.30
N TYR A 183 5.35 -18.10 -2.25
CA TYR A 183 5.25 -16.65 -2.34
C TYR A 183 4.00 -16.27 -3.11
N SER A 184 3.25 -15.35 -2.52
CA SER A 184 2.04 -14.78 -3.09
C SER A 184 2.23 -13.27 -3.18
N ILE A 185 1.58 -12.64 -4.15
CA ILE A 185 1.71 -11.23 -4.41
C ILE A 185 0.34 -10.56 -4.38
N GLU A 186 0.27 -9.46 -3.64
CA GLU A 186 -0.86 -8.57 -3.52
C GLU A 186 -0.66 -7.40 -4.50
N ARG A 187 -1.71 -7.01 -5.24
CA ARG A 187 -1.73 -5.86 -6.16
C ARG A 187 -0.72 -5.95 -7.32
N LEU A 188 -0.76 -7.02 -8.09
CA LEU A 188 -0.29 -6.99 -9.49
C LEU A 188 -1.45 -6.57 -10.38
N PRO A 189 -1.28 -5.60 -11.28
CA PRO A 189 -2.37 -5.20 -12.11
C PRO A 189 -2.53 -6.06 -13.39
N GLU A 190 -1.77 -7.16 -13.52
CA GLU A 190 -1.79 -8.07 -14.69
C GLU A 190 -1.79 -9.58 -14.35
N ALA A 191 -1.90 -9.97 -13.09
CA ALA A 191 -1.97 -11.39 -12.69
C ALA A 191 -3.40 -11.78 -12.29
N THR A 192 -4.29 -11.84 -13.28
CA THR A 192 -5.49 -12.68 -13.26
C THR A 192 -5.07 -14.15 -13.27
N VAL A 193 -4.73 -14.69 -12.10
CA VAL A 193 -4.75 -16.15 -11.88
C VAL A 193 -5.49 -16.41 -10.59
N GLY A 194 -6.61 -17.14 -10.71
CA GLY A 194 -7.59 -17.39 -9.67
C GLY A 194 -6.97 -17.75 -8.32
N GLY A 195 -7.32 -16.96 -7.32
CA GLY A 195 -6.99 -17.20 -5.92
C GLY A 195 -7.88 -16.30 -5.10
N GLY A 196 -8.85 -16.89 -4.40
CA GLY A 196 -9.88 -16.19 -3.65
C GLY A 196 -9.30 -15.06 -2.81
N LEU A 197 -9.76 -13.84 -3.09
CA LEU A 197 -9.59 -12.74 -2.17
C LEU A 197 -10.78 -12.78 -1.22
N ASP A 198 -10.46 -13.10 0.03
CA ASP A 198 -11.35 -12.96 1.16
C ASP A 198 -12.11 -11.64 1.10
N LEU A 199 -13.41 -11.79 1.35
CA LEU A 199 -14.40 -10.77 1.62
C LEU A 199 -13.91 -9.78 2.69
N LEU A 200 -13.30 -8.67 2.27
CA LEU A 200 -13.26 -7.44 3.05
C LEU A 200 -13.51 -6.25 2.14
N CYS A 201 -14.78 -5.86 2.05
CA CYS A 201 -15.20 -4.57 1.55
C CYS A 201 -14.65 -3.45 2.46
N HIS A 202 -13.47 -2.95 2.13
CA HIS A 202 -12.94 -1.70 2.70
C HIS A 202 -12.85 -0.62 1.61
N HIS A 203 -13.97 -0.36 0.93
CA HIS A 203 -14.10 0.91 0.21
C HIS A 203 -14.41 2.01 1.22
N ARG A 204 -13.36 2.64 1.74
CA ARG A 204 -13.49 3.95 2.39
C ARG A 204 -13.88 4.94 1.31
N TYR A 205 -15.16 5.28 1.31
CA TYR A 205 -15.88 6.20 0.44
C TYR A 205 -15.01 7.27 -0.22
N HIS A 206 -14.76 7.10 -1.52
CA HIS A 206 -14.37 8.17 -2.42
C HIS A 206 -15.34 8.24 -3.61
N TRP A 207 -16.64 8.11 -3.30
CA TRP A 207 -17.70 8.32 -4.28
C TRP A 207 -17.82 9.83 -4.50
N LYS A 208 -17.59 10.30 -5.73
CA LYS A 208 -18.07 11.62 -6.13
C LYS A 208 -19.58 11.49 -6.35
N SER A 209 -20.36 12.13 -5.50
CA SER A 209 -21.79 12.28 -5.72
C SER A 209 -22.00 13.20 -6.93
N ASN A 210 -22.49 12.65 -8.02
CA ASN A 210 -23.07 13.43 -9.09
C ASN A 210 -24.58 13.44 -8.87
N GLU A 211 -25.17 14.61 -8.67
CA GLU A 211 -26.63 14.75 -8.67
C GLU A 211 -27.12 14.59 -10.10
N ILE A 212 -27.51 13.37 -10.47
CA ILE A 212 -28.17 13.10 -11.74
C ILE A 212 -29.67 13.11 -11.45
N SER A 213 -30.41 14.01 -12.11
CA SER A 213 -31.87 13.99 -12.05
C SER A 213 -32.38 12.72 -12.73
N MET A 214 -32.90 11.78 -11.93
CA MET A 214 -33.47 10.51 -12.43
C MET A 214 -34.98 10.58 -12.68
N ALA A 215 -35.53 11.80 -12.81
CA ALA A 215 -36.96 12.02 -13.00
C ALA A 215 -37.52 11.40 -14.30
N HIS A 216 -36.68 11.20 -15.32
CA HIS A 216 -37.05 10.63 -16.62
C HIS A 216 -36.39 9.28 -16.90
N LEU A 217 -35.75 8.66 -15.90
CA LEU A 217 -35.05 7.39 -16.08
C LEU A 217 -36.07 6.25 -16.15
N GLN A 218 -36.16 5.65 -17.33
CA GLN A 218 -37.21 4.70 -17.69
C GLN A 218 -36.69 3.25 -17.74
N GLU A 219 -35.51 3.04 -18.33
CA GLU A 219 -34.84 1.75 -18.40
C GLU A 219 -33.41 1.85 -17.85
N VAL A 220 -32.97 0.81 -17.15
CA VAL A 220 -31.60 0.69 -16.64
C VAL A 220 -31.07 -0.70 -16.94
N GLU A 221 -29.91 -0.76 -17.60
CA GLU A 221 -29.16 -1.98 -17.82
C GLU A 221 -27.82 -1.90 -17.08
N LEU A 222 -27.56 -2.85 -16.19
CA LEU A 222 -26.34 -2.93 -15.40
C LEU A 222 -25.63 -4.24 -15.71
N THR A 223 -24.36 -4.12 -16.07
CA THR A 223 -23.55 -5.27 -16.48
C THR A 223 -22.34 -5.47 -15.59
N GLY A 224 -21.97 -6.74 -15.40
CA GLY A 224 -20.75 -7.12 -14.67
C GLY A 224 -20.87 -7.01 -13.15
N LEU A 225 -22.07 -7.05 -12.58
CA LEU A 225 -22.23 -7.04 -11.13
C LEU A 225 -21.64 -8.30 -10.50
N THR A 226 -21.00 -8.10 -9.34
CA THR A 226 -20.30 -9.15 -8.58
C THR A 226 -21.11 -9.63 -7.36
N GLY A 227 -22.23 -8.97 -7.06
CA GLY A 227 -23.13 -9.26 -5.95
C GLY A 227 -22.51 -8.89 -4.60
N THR A 228 -21.87 -7.73 -4.50
CA THR A 228 -21.37 -7.19 -3.22
C THR A 228 -22.46 -6.40 -2.49
N ASP A 229 -22.39 -6.32 -1.16
CA ASP A 229 -23.37 -5.54 -0.37
C ASP A 229 -23.40 -4.05 -0.78
N CYS A 230 -22.29 -3.52 -1.29
CA CYS A 230 -22.21 -2.18 -1.84
C CYS A 230 -23.03 -2.01 -3.13
N GLU A 231 -23.03 -3.01 -4.02
CA GLU A 231 -23.84 -3.01 -5.24
C GLU A 231 -25.34 -3.14 -4.92
N VAL A 232 -25.70 -3.95 -3.92
CA VAL A 232 -27.07 -4.06 -3.41
C VAL A 232 -27.56 -2.71 -2.86
N TRP A 233 -26.73 -2.04 -2.05
CA TRP A 233 -27.06 -0.74 -1.49
C TRP A 233 -27.22 0.34 -2.58
N PHE A 234 -26.31 0.37 -3.55
CA PHE A 234 -26.40 1.24 -4.73
C PHE A 234 -27.74 1.04 -5.45
N MET A 235 -28.15 -0.21 -5.69
CA MET A 235 -29.42 -0.52 -6.33
C MET A 235 -30.64 -0.04 -5.54
N LYS A 236 -30.63 -0.21 -4.20
CA LYS A 236 -31.71 0.34 -3.36
C LYS A 236 -31.81 1.86 -3.51
N THR A 237 -30.68 2.56 -3.55
CA THR A 237 -30.67 4.02 -3.72
C THR A 237 -31.17 4.45 -5.10
N VAL A 238 -30.81 3.72 -6.16
CA VAL A 238 -31.29 3.98 -7.53
C VAL A 238 -32.80 3.80 -7.62
N LEU A 239 -33.33 2.67 -7.13
CA LEU A 239 -34.77 2.38 -7.14
C LEU A 239 -35.57 3.37 -6.31
N ALA A 240 -35.06 3.78 -5.13
CA ALA A 240 -35.73 4.77 -4.29
C ALA A 240 -35.79 6.17 -4.93
N SER A 241 -34.84 6.49 -5.80
CA SER A 241 -34.69 7.82 -6.41
C SER A 241 -35.33 7.91 -7.80
N ALA A 242 -35.43 6.80 -8.54
CA ALA A 242 -35.98 6.74 -9.90
C ALA A 242 -37.43 6.22 -9.90
N LYS A 243 -38.39 7.12 -9.63
CA LYS A 243 -39.82 6.75 -9.53
C LYS A 243 -40.49 6.37 -10.87
N GLY A 244 -39.89 6.71 -12.01
CA GLY A 244 -40.42 6.46 -13.36
C GLY A 244 -39.85 5.23 -14.07
N LEU A 245 -39.12 4.38 -13.34
CA LEU A 245 -38.38 3.25 -13.89
C LEU A 245 -39.30 2.05 -14.10
N PHE A 246 -39.37 1.53 -15.33
CA PHE A 246 -40.23 0.41 -15.71
C PHE A 246 -39.48 -0.87 -16.07
N LYS A 247 -38.17 -0.79 -16.38
CA LYS A 247 -37.36 -1.95 -16.73
C LYS A 247 -35.95 -1.87 -16.12
N VAL A 248 -35.58 -2.92 -15.38
CA VAL A 248 -34.24 -3.13 -14.84
C VAL A 248 -33.69 -4.44 -15.39
N ALA A 249 -32.59 -4.37 -16.14
CA ALA A 249 -31.86 -5.55 -16.59
C ALA A 249 -30.51 -5.63 -15.86
N ILE A 250 -30.26 -6.74 -15.18
CA ILE A 250 -29.02 -6.97 -14.43
C ILE A 250 -28.33 -8.20 -15.00
N SER A 251 -27.11 -8.02 -15.49
CA SER A 251 -26.24 -9.14 -15.86
C SER A 251 -25.12 -9.33 -14.83
N PHE A 252 -24.95 -10.57 -14.41
CA PHE A 252 -23.95 -10.97 -13.42
C PHE A 252 -22.75 -11.60 -14.10
N ASN A 253 -21.57 -11.38 -13.53
CA ASN A 253 -20.33 -11.92 -14.10
C ASN A 253 -20.31 -13.47 -14.01
N PRO A 254 -20.18 -14.21 -15.14
CA PRO A 254 -20.26 -15.68 -15.16
C PRO A 254 -19.13 -16.39 -14.40
N TYR A 255 -18.02 -15.72 -14.07
CA TYR A 255 -16.86 -16.32 -13.41
C TYR A 255 -16.97 -16.46 -11.88
N CYS A 256 -18.04 -15.97 -11.24
CA CYS A 256 -18.20 -16.04 -9.78
C CYS A 256 -19.18 -17.17 -9.38
N TRP A 257 -18.68 -18.39 -9.17
CA TRP A 257 -19.51 -19.59 -8.95
C TRP A 257 -20.13 -19.69 -7.54
N GLN A 258 -20.96 -18.71 -7.16
CA GLN A 258 -21.74 -18.65 -5.91
C GLN A 258 -23.04 -17.80 -6.05
N HIS A 259 -23.56 -17.63 -7.27
CA HIS A 259 -24.58 -16.63 -7.59
C HIS A 259 -26.01 -16.90 -7.12
N GLN A 260 -26.43 -18.17 -6.92
CA GLN A 260 -27.85 -18.49 -6.69
C GLN A 260 -28.43 -17.77 -5.46
N GLY A 261 -27.77 -17.83 -4.30
CA GLY A 261 -28.28 -17.16 -3.09
C GLY A 261 -28.23 -15.63 -3.13
N LYS A 262 -27.41 -15.04 -4.01
CA LYS A 262 -27.28 -13.58 -4.15
C LYS A 262 -28.28 -13.02 -5.17
N MET A 263 -28.51 -13.73 -6.26
CA MET A 263 -29.60 -13.41 -7.21
C MET A 263 -30.96 -13.45 -6.51
N ASP A 264 -31.18 -14.42 -5.62
CA ASP A 264 -32.40 -14.50 -4.81
C ASP A 264 -32.58 -13.27 -3.90
N ALA A 265 -31.49 -12.69 -3.38
CA ALA A 265 -31.53 -11.48 -2.57
C ALA A 265 -31.88 -10.22 -3.40
N PHE A 266 -31.33 -10.13 -4.62
CA PHE A 266 -31.68 -9.05 -5.56
C PHE A 266 -33.12 -9.16 -6.05
N GLU A 267 -33.57 -10.37 -6.34
CA GLU A 267 -34.94 -10.63 -6.77
C GLU A 267 -35.94 -10.30 -5.64
N ARG A 268 -35.71 -10.76 -4.41
CA ARG A 268 -36.57 -10.38 -3.27
C ARG A 268 -36.60 -8.87 -3.05
N MET A 269 -35.45 -8.20 -3.13
CA MET A 269 -35.37 -6.74 -3.01
C MET A 269 -36.19 -6.01 -4.08
N LEU A 270 -36.24 -6.53 -5.31
CA LEU A 270 -37.01 -5.95 -6.41
C LEU A 270 -38.51 -6.30 -6.31
N LEU A 271 -38.84 -7.46 -5.76
CA LEU A 271 -40.21 -7.97 -5.61
C LEU A 271 -40.92 -7.50 -4.33
N ASP A 272 -40.21 -6.95 -3.34
CA ASP A 272 -40.76 -6.56 -2.03
C ASP A 272 -41.89 -5.49 -2.11
N GLU A 273 -42.05 -4.79 -3.24
CA GLU A 273 -43.17 -3.86 -3.47
C GLU A 273 -44.35 -4.46 -4.25
N GLY A 274 -44.30 -5.73 -4.67
CA GLY A 274 -45.41 -6.44 -5.32
C GLY A 274 -45.81 -5.94 -6.72
N MET A 275 -45.07 -4.99 -7.30
CA MET A 275 -45.36 -4.37 -8.61
C MET A 275 -44.45 -4.83 -9.74
N TRP A 276 -43.48 -5.73 -9.47
CA TRP A 276 -42.48 -6.14 -10.46
C TRP A 276 -42.64 -7.61 -10.82
N THR A 277 -42.46 -7.93 -12.10
CA THR A 277 -42.34 -9.29 -12.63
C THR A 277 -40.88 -9.57 -12.95
N SER A 278 -40.35 -10.71 -12.51
CA SER A 278 -38.97 -11.11 -12.77
C SER A 278 -38.91 -12.21 -13.85
N HIS A 279 -37.98 -12.06 -14.78
CA HIS A 279 -37.54 -13.10 -15.71
C HIS A 279 -36.08 -13.44 -15.40
N ARG A 280 -35.81 -14.73 -15.16
CA ARG A 280 -34.49 -15.22 -14.75
C ARG A 280 -33.89 -16.09 -15.86
N ASP A 281 -32.71 -15.70 -16.33
CA ASP A 281 -31.81 -16.53 -17.11
C ASP A 281 -30.56 -16.89 -16.30
N THR A 282 -29.71 -17.77 -16.82
CA THR A 282 -28.52 -18.32 -16.13
C THR A 282 -27.58 -17.26 -15.54
N HIS A 283 -27.50 -16.07 -16.16
CA HIS A 283 -26.66 -14.95 -15.69
C HIS A 283 -27.36 -13.59 -15.74
N MET A 284 -28.67 -13.56 -16.00
CA MET A 284 -29.42 -12.33 -16.19
C MET A 284 -30.69 -12.35 -15.35
N LEU A 285 -30.93 -11.25 -14.64
CA LEU A 285 -32.18 -10.98 -13.95
C LEU A 285 -32.80 -9.75 -14.60
N THR A 286 -33.95 -9.93 -15.23
CA THR A 286 -34.73 -8.82 -15.79
C THR A 286 -35.97 -8.62 -14.95
N CYS A 287 -36.19 -7.42 -14.45
CA CYS A 287 -37.39 -7.05 -13.71
C CYS A 287 -38.15 -5.96 -14.45
N LEU A 288 -39.46 -6.15 -14.60
CA LEU A 288 -40.37 -5.23 -15.28
C LEU A 288 -41.47 -4.78 -14.31
N ARG A 289 -41.77 -3.48 -14.28
CA ARG A 289 -42.85 -2.87 -13.49
C ARG A 289 -44.08 -2.62 -14.33
#